data_AF-A0AAF0HAQ2-F1
#
_entry.id   AF-A0AAF0HAQ2-F1
#
_cell.length_a   1.000
_cell.length_b   1.000
_cell.length_c   1.000
_cell.angle_alpha   90.00
_cell.angle_beta   90.00
_cell.angle_gamma   90.00
#
_symmetry.space_group_name_H-M   'P 1'
#
loop_
_entity.id
_entity.type
_entity.pdbx_description
1 polymer ?
#
loop_
_entity_poly.entity_id
_entity_poly.type
_entity_poly.pdbx_seq_one_letter_code
_entity_poly.pdbx_strand_id
1 'polypeptide(L)' 'MLHIITANDNELTQTMADAILRVGEGCTTTDLREWFTDSEIKRCGDAAISRAHEMQVEETRAAA' A
#
# COMPACT_ATOMS: atom_id res chain seq x y z
N MET A 1 13.57 11.59 7.84
CA MET A 1 12.82 10.94 6.75
C MET A 1 13.03 9.45 6.89
N LEU A 2 11.99 8.71 7.30
CA LEU A 2 12.09 7.29 7.63
C LEU A 2 11.91 6.50 6.33
N HIS A 3 13.00 6.13 5.67
CA HIS A 3 12.94 5.29 4.48
C HIS A 3 12.67 3.84 4.89
N ILE A 4 11.54 3.29 4.44
CA ILE A 4 11.27 1.86 4.57
C ILE A 4 12.13 1.13 3.53
N ILE A 5 13.25 0.55 3.94
CA ILE A 5 14.06 -0.31 3.07
C ILE A 5 13.41 -1.69 3.05
N THR A 6 12.53 -1.94 2.08
CA THR A 6 11.92 -3.26 1.87
C THR A 6 12.88 -4.16 1.09
N ALA A 7 13.04 -5.43 1.50
CA ALA A 7 14.05 -6.31 0.91
C ALA A 7 13.64 -6.84 -0.48
N ASN A 8 12.34 -6.80 -0.82
CA ASN A 8 11.80 -7.24 -2.10
C ASN A 8 10.47 -6.54 -2.44
N ASP A 9 10.04 -6.66 -3.70
CA ASP A 9 8.86 -5.99 -4.24
C ASP A 9 7.56 -6.50 -3.60
N ASN A 10 7.54 -7.72 -3.07
CA ASN A 10 6.37 -8.26 -2.36
C ASN A 10 6.20 -7.59 -1.00
N GLU A 11 7.27 -7.43 -0.23
CA GLU A 11 7.26 -6.71 1.04
C GLU A 11 6.89 -5.23 0.84
N LEU A 12 7.40 -4.62 -0.23
CA LEU A 12 7.03 -3.25 -0.60
C LEU A 12 5.55 -3.12 -0.93
N THR A 13 5.03 -4.04 -1.76
CA THR A 13 3.61 -4.09 -2.13
C THR A 13 2.74 -4.21 -0.89
N GLN A 14 3.11 -5.09 0.06
CA GLN A 14 2.34 -5.28 1.28
C GLN A 14 2.39 -4.08 2.20
N THR A 15 3.58 -3.50 2.39
CA THR A 15 3.74 -2.31 3.25
C THR A 15 3.00 -1.11 2.68
N MET A 16 2.99 -0.94 1.36
CA MET A 16 2.19 0.09 0.69
C MET A 16 0.70 -0.18 0.80
N ALA A 17 0.25 -1.42 0.65
CA ALA A 17 -1.15 -1.79 0.81
C ALA A 17 -1.64 -1.46 2.24
N ASP A 18 -0.86 -1.81 3.26
CA ASP A 18 -1.15 -1.46 4.66
C ASP A 18 -1.23 0.06 4.88
N ALA A 19 -0.35 0.83 4.22
CA ALA A 19 -0.39 2.29 4.27
C ALA A 19 -1.66 2.85 3.61
N ILE A 20 -2.06 2.32 2.45
CA ILE A 20 -3.31 2.68 1.76
C ILE A 20 -4.51 2.42 2.67
N LEU A 21 -4.57 1.25 3.31
CA LEU A 21 -5.64 0.90 4.24
C LEU A 21 -5.67 1.80 5.48
N ARG A 22 -4.50 2.19 5.99
CA ARG A 22 -4.39 3.10 7.14
C ARG A 22 -4.88 4.51 6.81
N VAL A 23 -4.58 5.01 5.61
CA VAL A 23 -5.08 6.32 5.13
C VAL A 23 -6.59 6.24 4.86
N GLY A 24 -7.05 5.11 4.33
CA GLY A 24 -8.44 4.84 4.04
C GLY A 24 -8.88 5.28 2.65
N GLU A 25 -10.19 5.39 2.47
CA GLU A 25 -10.80 5.73 1.18
C GLU A 25 -10.34 7.11 0.70
N GLY A 26 -9.79 7.18 -0.52
CA GLY A 26 -9.21 8.41 -1.07
C GLY A 26 -7.70 8.57 -0.92
N CYS A 27 -6.97 7.54 -0.44
CA CYS A 27 -5.51 7.54 -0.43
C CYS A 27 -4.97 7.88 -1.84
N THR A 28 -4.20 8.95 -1.92
CA THR A 28 -3.56 9.43 -3.15
C THR A 28 -2.10 9.04 -3.19
N THR A 29 -1.51 9.17 -4.38
CA THR A 29 -0.06 9.06 -4.57
C THR A 29 0.71 10.09 -3.73
N THR A 30 0.09 11.23 -3.41
CA THR A 30 0.70 12.27 -2.57
C THR A 30 0.81 11.82 -1.13
N ASP A 31 -0.21 11.13 -0.61
CA ASP A 31 -0.18 10.59 0.76
C ASP A 31 0.90 9.50 0.88
N LEU A 32 1.04 8.66 -0.15
CA LEU A 32 2.10 7.63 -0.18
C LEU A 32 3.51 8.22 -0.21
N ARG A 33 3.71 9.42 -0.75
CA ARG A 33 5.03 10.08 -0.78
C ARG A 33 5.55 10.47 0.60
N GLU A 34 4.71 10.46 1.63
CA GLU A 34 5.17 10.67 3.01
C GLU A 34 6.03 9.51 3.53
N TRP A 35 5.83 8.31 2.97
CA TRP A 35 6.48 7.07 3.44
C TRP A 35 7.29 6.35 2.37
N PHE A 36 7.01 6.59 1.10
CA PHE A 36 7.61 5.90 -0.04
C PHE A 36 8.20 6.88 -1.06
N THR A 37 9.23 6.45 -1.77
CA THR A 37 9.81 7.20 -2.88
C THR A 37 8.96 7.08 -4.15
N ASP A 38 9.09 8.06 -5.05
CA ASP A 38 8.47 7.99 -6.38
C ASP A 38 8.84 6.71 -7.15
N SER A 39 10.08 6.21 -6.98
CA SER A 39 10.54 4.97 -7.61
C SER A 39 9.84 3.74 -7.06
N GLU A 40 9.64 3.68 -5.74
CA GLU A 40 8.92 2.59 -5.07
C GLU A 40 7.44 2.61 -5.44
N ILE A 41 6.83 3.80 -5.43
CA ILE A 41 5.43 3.98 -5.84
C ILE A 41 5.24 3.59 -7.30
N LYS A 42 6.14 4.01 -8.19
CA LYS A 42 6.05 3.63 -9.61
C LYS A 42 6.21 2.12 -9.84
N ARG A 43 7.00 1.46 -9.01
CA ARG A 43 7.29 0.02 -9.14
C ARG A 43 6.18 -0.86 -8.57
N CYS A 44 5.64 -0.50 -7.41
CA CYS A 44 4.75 -1.37 -6.64
C CYS A 44 3.37 -0.75 -6.33
N GLY A 45 3.14 0.53 -6.65
CA GLY A 45 1.92 1.25 -6.27
C GLY A 45 0.64 0.62 -6.81
N ASP A 46 0.61 0.26 -8.10
CA ASP A 46 -0.58 -0.36 -8.72
C ASP A 46 -0.88 -1.75 -8.10
N ALA A 47 0.16 -2.52 -7.81
CA ALA A 47 0.04 -3.80 -7.13
C ALA A 47 -0.44 -3.62 -5.69
N ALA A 48 0.03 -2.58 -5.00
CA ALA A 48 -0.35 -2.27 -3.62
C ALA A 48 -1.82 -1.83 -3.53
N ILE A 49 -2.31 -1.02 -4.47
CA ILE A 49 -3.73 -0.65 -4.56
C ILE A 49 -4.60 -1.89 -4.76
N SER A 50 -4.23 -2.75 -5.72
CA SER A 50 -4.96 -4.00 -5.97
C SER A 50 -5.00 -4.88 -4.73
N ARG A 51 -3.86 -5.01 -4.05
CA ARG A 51 -3.74 -5.79 -2.81
C ARG A 51 -4.56 -5.20 -1.67
N ALA A 52 -4.57 -3.88 -1.50
CA ALA A 52 -5.37 -3.21 -0.48
C ALA A 52 -6.88 -3.47 -0.70
N HIS A 53 -7.34 -3.44 -1.95
CA HIS A 53 -8.73 -3.79 -2.27
C HIS A 53 -9.05 -5.26 -1.95
N GLU A 54 -8.17 -6.19 -2.30
CA GLU A 54 -8.34 -7.60 -1.93
C GLU A 54 -8.44 -7.77 -0.41
N MET A 55 -7.58 -7.09 0.36
CA MET A 55 -7.62 -7.13 1.83
C MET A 55 -8.95 -6.64 2.39
N GLN A 56 -9.49 -5.52 1.88
CA GLN A 56 -10.80 -5.02 2.29
C GLN A 56 -11.93 -6.02 1.99
N VAL A 57 -11.88 -6.67 0.83
CA VAL A 57 -12.86 -7.69 0.46
C VAL A 57 -12.77 -8.92 1.37
N GLU A 58 -11.56 -9.38 1.67
CA GLU A 58 -11.35 -10.50 2.61
C GLU A 58 -11.79 -10.16 4.03
N GLU A 59 -11.50 -8.95 4.52
CA GLU A 59 -11.98 -8.48 5.83
C GLU A 59 -13.50 -8.39 5.87
N THR A 60 -14.12 -7.85 4.81
CA THR A 60 -15.59 -7.79 4.69
C THR A 60 -16.20 -9.19 4.66
N ARG A 61 -15.57 -10.13 3.95
CA ARG A 61 -16.00 -11.53 3.89
C ARG A 61 -15.86 -12.23 5.24
N ALA A 62 -14.79 -11.96 6.00
CA ALA A 62 -14.57 -12.55 7.32
C ALA A 62 -15.55 -11.99 8.38
N ALA A 63 -16.09 -10.79 8.15
CA ALA A 63 -17.06 -10.15 9.04
C ALA A 63 -18.54 -10.52 8.73
N ALA A 64 -18.81 -11.25 7.65
CA ALA A 64 -20.15 -11.69 7.22
C ALA A 64 -20.48 -13.10 7.70
#